data_AF-A0A9X5XCH1-F1
#
_entry.id   AF-A0A9X5XCH1-F1
#
_cell.length_a   1.000
_cell.length_b   1.000
_cell.length_c   1.000
_cell.angle_alpha   90.00
_cell.angle_beta   90.00
_cell.angle_gamma   90.00
#
_symmetry.space_group_name_H-M   'P 1'
#
loop_
_entity.id
_entity.type
_entity.pdbx_description
1 polymer ?
#
loop_
_entity_poly.entity_id
_entity_poly.type
_entity_poly.pdbx_seq_one_letter_code
_entity_poly.pdbx_strand_id
1 'polypeptide(L)'
;LQLDVYGEVIDSLSLARRSGLPSKPHMWRLQCALMEFLRTAWRQPDEGIWEVRGPRRHFVYSKVMAWVAADRAVRALENEPELGGDLEGWRTMREEVHKEVCEHGFDSERNTFTQSYGSRELDASLLLIPRVGFLPPDDPRVVGTIDAVRADLEREGFLLRRYSDEGVDVDGLPGGEGTFLVCSFWLADALHMTGRTKDARELFERLLGLANDVGLLSEEYDPVARRQLGNFPQAFSHLGLVGTAFNLFGEAHPGGAGTTG
;
A
#
# COMPACT_ATOMS: atom_id res chain seq x y z
N LEU A 1 10.99 11.52 9.84
CA LEU A 1 11.42 11.07 8.49
C LEU A 1 10.41 10.03 8.10
N GLN A 2 9.80 10.17 6.93
CA GLN A 2 8.85 9.22 6.36
C GLN A 2 9.31 8.92 4.95
N LEU A 3 9.83 7.71 4.74
CA LEU A 3 10.43 7.34 3.45
C LEU A 3 9.38 6.93 2.41
N ASP A 4 8.21 6.50 2.88
CA ASP A 4 7.07 6.10 2.08
C ASP A 4 6.57 7.21 1.14
N VAL A 5 6.46 8.44 1.62
CA VAL A 5 5.97 9.61 0.86
C VAL A 5 6.73 9.83 -0.44
N TYR A 6 8.04 9.57 -0.48
CA TYR A 6 8.83 9.72 -1.70
C TYR A 6 8.38 8.74 -2.78
N GLY A 7 8.10 7.49 -2.39
CA GLY A 7 7.50 6.49 -3.26
C GLY A 7 6.12 6.88 -3.74
N GLU A 8 5.26 7.41 -2.86
CA GLU A 8 3.89 7.80 -3.20
C GLU A 8 3.85 8.95 -4.22
N VAL A 9 4.71 9.96 -4.03
CA VAL A 9 4.83 11.08 -4.97
C VAL A 9 5.35 10.61 -6.33
N ILE A 10 6.38 9.77 -6.35
CA ILE A 10 6.96 9.26 -7.61
C ILE A 10 5.96 8.33 -8.32
N ASP A 11 5.24 7.47 -7.59
CA ASP A 11 4.22 6.59 -8.17
C ASP A 11 3.05 7.40 -8.77
N SER A 12 2.60 8.45 -8.07
CA SER A 12 1.57 9.36 -8.57
C SER A 12 1.99 10.07 -9.86
N LEU A 13 3.23 10.57 -9.92
CA LEU A 13 3.80 11.19 -11.11
C LEU A 13 3.97 10.19 -12.26
N SER A 14 4.33 8.94 -11.93
CA SER A 14 4.43 7.84 -12.90
C SER A 14 3.07 7.45 -13.47
N LEU A 15 2.04 7.35 -12.63
CA LEU A 15 0.66 7.12 -13.06
C LEU A 15 0.17 8.26 -13.94
N ALA A 16 0.36 9.52 -13.53
CA ALA A 16 -0.02 10.68 -14.35
C ALA A 16 0.62 10.62 -15.74
N ARG A 17 1.91 10.30 -15.82
CA ARG A 17 2.62 10.15 -17.09
C ARG A 17 2.03 9.04 -17.96
N ARG A 18 1.84 7.83 -17.40
CA ARG A 18 1.28 6.67 -18.13
C ARG A 18 -0.16 6.88 -18.57
N SER A 19 -0.92 7.70 -17.85
CA SER A 19 -2.29 8.09 -18.21
C SER A 19 -2.35 9.23 -19.25
N GLY A 20 -1.20 9.64 -19.81
CA GLY A 20 -1.13 10.65 -20.87
C GLY A 20 -1.28 12.10 -20.38
N LEU A 21 -1.14 12.37 -19.08
CA LEU A 21 -1.13 13.75 -18.61
C LEU A 21 0.15 14.46 -19.11
N PRO A 22 0.05 15.72 -19.56
CA PRO A 22 1.22 16.46 -20.03
C PRO A 22 2.29 16.59 -18.94
N SER A 23 3.47 16.02 -19.19
CA SER A 23 4.62 16.15 -18.31
C SER A 23 5.38 17.45 -18.63
N LYS A 24 5.63 18.28 -17.61
CA LYS A 24 6.50 19.45 -17.74
C LYS A 24 7.94 19.04 -17.40
N PRO A 25 8.98 19.57 -18.07
CA PRO A 25 10.38 19.18 -17.82
C PRO A 25 10.83 19.26 -16.34
N HIS A 26 10.24 20.16 -15.54
CA HIS A 26 10.56 20.25 -14.12
C HIS A 26 10.03 19.08 -13.28
N MET A 27 8.98 18.38 -13.72
CA MET A 27 8.42 17.22 -13.01
C MET A 27 9.40 16.05 -13.02
N TRP A 28 10.14 15.87 -14.11
CA TRP A 28 11.21 14.87 -14.17
C TRP A 28 12.40 15.26 -13.29
N ARG A 29 12.83 16.53 -13.33
CA ARG A 29 13.91 17.01 -12.43
C ARG A 29 13.56 16.83 -10.96
N LEU A 30 12.29 17.01 -10.59
CA LEU A 30 11.80 16.72 -9.24
C LEU A 30 11.98 15.22 -8.90
N GLN A 31 11.54 14.31 -9.77
CA GLN A 31 11.75 12.87 -9.59
C GLN A 31 13.23 12.51 -9.42
N CYS A 32 14.12 13.06 -10.25
CA CYS A 32 15.57 12.83 -10.10
C CYS A 32 16.10 13.33 -8.74
N ALA A 33 15.66 14.49 -8.27
CA ALA A 33 16.06 15.03 -6.98
C ALA A 33 15.57 14.18 -5.79
N LEU A 34 14.33 13.68 -5.87
CA LEU A 34 13.77 12.76 -4.88
C LEU A 34 14.52 11.42 -4.87
N MET A 35 14.86 10.89 -6.05
CA MET A 35 15.65 9.67 -6.18
C MET A 35 17.06 9.82 -5.60
N GLU A 36 17.72 10.96 -5.79
CA GLU A 36 19.06 11.18 -5.23
C GLU A 36 19.03 11.22 -3.69
N PHE A 37 18.01 11.85 -3.11
CA PHE A 37 17.80 11.77 -1.66
C PHE A 37 17.58 10.31 -1.21
N LEU A 38 16.62 9.62 -1.84
CA LEU A 38 16.27 8.24 -1.48
C LEU A 38 17.47 7.29 -1.56
N ARG A 39 18.32 7.43 -2.58
CA ARG A 39 19.54 6.63 -2.75
C ARG A 39 20.43 6.61 -1.51
N THR A 40 20.46 7.71 -0.76
CA THR A 40 21.25 7.85 0.48
C THR A 40 20.46 7.61 1.76
N ALA A 41 19.13 7.76 1.72
CA ALA A 41 18.28 7.76 2.89
C ALA A 41 17.50 6.46 3.11
N TRP A 42 17.29 5.64 2.07
CA TRP A 42 16.34 4.53 2.14
C TRP A 42 16.67 3.46 3.20
N ARG A 43 17.96 3.31 3.56
CA ARG A 43 18.42 2.42 4.64
C ARG A 43 18.25 2.99 6.05
N GLN A 44 17.76 4.21 6.21
CA GLN A 44 17.52 4.79 7.54
C GLN A 44 16.18 4.28 8.11
N PRO A 45 16.05 4.12 9.43
CA PRO A 45 14.75 3.90 10.04
C PRO A 45 13.89 5.16 9.95
N ASP A 46 12.57 5.00 9.88
CA ASP A 46 11.59 6.07 9.66
C ASP A 46 10.35 5.90 10.56
N GLU A 47 9.35 6.77 10.38
CA GLU A 47 8.11 6.83 11.19
C GLU A 47 6.93 6.05 10.57
N GLY A 48 7.10 5.49 9.37
CA GLY A 48 6.06 4.74 8.66
C GLY A 48 4.89 5.62 8.18
N ILE A 49 3.95 4.98 7.47
CA ILE A 49 2.73 5.62 6.94
C ILE A 49 1.80 6.12 8.07
N TRP A 50 1.88 5.51 9.24
CA TRP A 50 1.02 5.84 10.38
C TRP A 50 1.58 6.91 11.31
N GLU A 51 2.74 7.51 10.98
CA GLU A 51 3.41 8.51 11.82
C GLU A 51 3.56 8.04 13.28
N VAL A 52 4.09 6.83 13.44
CA VAL A 52 4.18 6.20 14.76
C VAL A 52 4.98 7.08 15.71
N ARG A 53 4.50 7.23 16.96
CA ARG A 53 5.13 8.12 17.95
C ARG A 53 6.28 7.46 18.70
N GLY A 54 6.44 6.15 18.56
CA GLY A 54 7.56 5.38 19.08
C GLY A 54 8.88 5.63 18.33
N PRO A 55 9.93 4.86 18.68
CA PRO A 55 11.21 4.94 17.99
C PRO A 55 11.07 4.65 16.49
N ARG A 56 11.89 5.31 15.67
CA ARG A 56 11.99 5.00 14.24
C ARG A 56 12.40 3.55 14.01
N ARG A 57 11.78 2.90 13.02
CA ARG A 57 12.04 1.50 12.65
C ARG A 57 12.22 1.36 11.15
N HIS A 58 12.67 0.21 10.69
CA HIS A 58 12.67 -0.14 9.27
C HIS A 58 11.28 -0.70 8.91
N PHE A 59 10.30 0.18 8.72
CA PHE A 59 8.94 -0.23 8.35
C PHE A 59 8.93 -0.84 6.95
N VAL A 60 8.33 -2.03 6.81
CA VAL A 60 8.33 -2.77 5.55
C VAL A 60 7.65 -1.96 4.45
N TYR A 61 6.50 -1.34 4.74
CA TYR A 61 5.80 -0.50 3.76
C TYR A 61 6.69 0.66 3.26
N SER A 62 7.42 1.33 4.16
CA SER A 62 8.34 2.41 3.77
C SER A 62 9.46 1.94 2.85
N LYS A 63 10.00 0.74 3.10
CA LYS A 63 11.03 0.14 2.22
C LYS A 63 10.44 -0.31 0.88
N VAL A 64 9.23 -0.88 0.88
CA VAL A 64 8.48 -1.19 -0.35
C VAL A 64 8.25 0.08 -1.17
N MET A 65 7.89 1.20 -0.56
CA MET A 65 7.69 2.46 -1.28
C MET A 65 9.00 3.08 -1.79
N ALA A 66 10.14 2.88 -1.11
CA ALA A 66 11.45 3.20 -1.66
C ALA A 66 11.78 2.33 -2.89
N TRP A 67 11.38 1.06 -2.90
CA TRP A 67 11.46 0.20 -4.09
C TRP A 67 10.57 0.71 -5.22
N VAL A 68 9.33 1.12 -4.91
CA VAL A 68 8.39 1.68 -5.91
C VAL A 68 9.00 2.89 -6.60
N ALA A 69 9.60 3.81 -5.83
CA ALA A 69 10.30 4.96 -6.39
C ALA A 69 11.35 4.56 -7.43
N ALA A 70 12.22 3.60 -7.08
CA ALA A 70 13.26 3.10 -7.96
C ALA A 70 12.68 2.38 -9.20
N ASP A 71 11.68 1.52 -9.01
CA ASP A 71 11.01 0.84 -10.12
C ASP A 71 10.34 1.81 -11.11
N ARG A 72 9.65 2.83 -10.62
CA ARG A 72 9.02 3.84 -11.49
C ARG A 72 10.05 4.68 -12.23
N ALA A 73 11.16 5.03 -11.59
CA ALA A 73 12.23 5.78 -12.22
C ALA A 73 12.94 4.97 -13.32
N VAL A 74 13.22 3.68 -13.08
CA VAL A 74 13.77 2.75 -14.08
C VAL A 74 12.82 2.60 -15.26
N ARG A 75 11.54 2.31 -15.02
CA ARG A 75 10.55 2.16 -16.09
C ARG A 75 10.37 3.45 -16.90
N ALA A 76 10.47 4.62 -16.28
CA ALA A 76 10.39 5.89 -17.01
C ALA A 76 11.54 6.02 -18.01
N LEU A 77 12.78 5.74 -17.58
CA LEU A 77 13.96 5.80 -18.45
C LEU A 77 13.98 4.71 -19.54
N GLU A 78 13.44 3.53 -19.25
CA GLU A 78 13.34 2.44 -20.24
C GLU A 78 12.31 2.75 -21.33
N ASN A 79 11.20 3.41 -21.00
CA ASN A 79 10.15 3.76 -21.95
C ASN A 79 10.39 5.09 -22.67
N GLU A 80 11.08 6.04 -22.04
CA GLU A 80 11.39 7.37 -22.56
C GLU A 80 12.91 7.64 -22.43
N PRO A 81 13.76 7.06 -23.31
CA PRO A 81 15.22 7.17 -23.22
C PRO A 81 15.76 8.61 -23.38
N GLU A 82 14.95 9.54 -23.84
CA GLU A 82 15.27 10.97 -23.92
C GLU A 82 15.32 11.65 -22.54
N LEU A 83 14.73 11.03 -21.51
CA LEU A 83 14.84 11.49 -20.14
C LEU A 83 16.26 11.20 -19.61
N GLY A 84 16.90 12.21 -19.02
CA GLY A 84 18.21 12.03 -18.39
C GLY A 84 18.11 11.52 -16.96
N GLY A 85 18.88 10.49 -16.59
CA GLY A 85 18.93 9.96 -15.22
C GLY A 85 19.95 8.83 -15.06
N ASP A 86 20.20 8.41 -13.83
CA ASP A 86 21.12 7.32 -13.49
C ASP A 86 20.39 5.96 -13.54
N LEU A 87 20.16 5.45 -14.75
CA LEU A 87 19.42 4.21 -14.96
C LEU A 87 20.04 3.02 -14.21
N GLU A 88 21.34 2.83 -14.33
CA GLU A 88 22.04 1.69 -13.72
C GLU A 88 22.09 1.79 -12.19
N GLY A 89 22.29 3.00 -11.65
CA GLY A 89 22.22 3.23 -10.21
C GLY A 89 20.82 2.96 -9.64
N TRP A 90 19.76 3.36 -10.34
CA TRP A 90 18.38 3.09 -9.91
C TRP A 90 17.96 1.63 -10.09
N ARG A 91 18.47 0.93 -11.11
CA ARG A 91 18.32 -0.53 -11.24
C ARG A 91 18.96 -1.25 -10.06
N THR A 92 20.19 -0.89 -9.74
CA THR A 92 20.93 -1.44 -8.59
C THR A 92 20.16 -1.18 -7.29
N MET A 93 19.72 0.07 -7.04
CA MET A 93 18.92 0.40 -5.86
C MET A 93 17.62 -0.41 -5.80
N ARG A 94 16.89 -0.55 -6.91
CA ARG A 94 15.65 -1.35 -6.98
C ARG A 94 15.91 -2.80 -6.55
N GLU A 95 16.97 -3.42 -7.06
CA GLU A 95 17.32 -4.80 -6.72
C GLU A 95 17.75 -4.94 -5.26
N GLU A 96 18.57 -4.03 -4.75
CA GLU A 96 19.01 -4.01 -3.36
C GLU A 96 17.83 -3.89 -2.38
N VAL A 97 16.93 -2.93 -2.62
CA VAL A 97 15.76 -2.74 -1.74
C VAL A 97 14.84 -3.95 -1.78
N HIS A 98 14.57 -4.51 -2.97
CA HIS A 98 13.73 -5.69 -3.11
C HIS A 98 14.28 -6.88 -2.33
N LYS A 99 15.59 -7.15 -2.49
CA LYS A 99 16.28 -8.23 -1.80
C LYS A 99 16.22 -8.02 -0.28
N GLU A 100 16.58 -6.83 0.20
CA GLU A 100 16.61 -6.52 1.63
C GLU A 100 15.24 -6.65 2.29
N VAL A 101 14.17 -6.18 1.63
CA VAL A 101 12.80 -6.32 2.14
C VAL A 101 12.37 -7.79 2.19
N CYS A 102 12.68 -8.58 1.17
CA CYS A 102 12.37 -10.01 1.16
C CYS A 102 13.15 -10.79 2.24
N GLU A 103 14.37 -10.38 2.56
CA GLU A 103 15.24 -11.06 3.52
C GLU A 103 14.93 -10.66 4.97
N HIS A 104 14.57 -9.39 5.22
CA HIS A 104 14.43 -8.86 6.59
C HIS A 104 13.00 -8.49 6.98
N GLY A 105 12.13 -8.28 6.00
CA GLY A 105 10.72 -7.92 6.22
C GLY A 105 9.76 -9.10 6.18
N PHE A 106 10.22 -10.30 5.83
CA PHE A 106 9.39 -11.49 5.68
C PHE A 106 9.65 -12.53 6.79
N ASP A 107 8.60 -12.91 7.50
CA ASP A 107 8.60 -14.02 8.47
C ASP A 107 8.25 -15.31 7.73
N SER A 108 9.28 -16.13 7.45
CA SER A 108 9.11 -17.41 6.76
C SER A 108 8.41 -18.48 7.59
N GLU A 109 8.40 -18.38 8.92
CA GLU A 109 7.69 -19.34 9.79
C GLU A 109 6.18 -19.11 9.73
N ARG A 110 5.76 -17.84 9.72
CA ARG A 110 4.36 -17.43 9.63
C ARG A 110 3.87 -17.20 8.19
N ASN A 111 4.78 -17.27 7.21
CA ASN A 111 4.52 -16.99 5.80
C ASN A 111 3.87 -15.61 5.58
N THR A 112 4.41 -14.56 6.20
CA THR A 112 3.85 -13.20 6.11
C THR A 112 4.95 -12.15 6.15
N PHE A 113 4.77 -11.05 5.43
CA PHE A 113 5.50 -9.83 5.76
C PHE A 113 5.08 -9.31 7.13
N THR A 114 5.97 -8.58 7.81
CA THR A 114 5.72 -8.00 9.12
C THR A 114 5.79 -6.47 9.07
N GLN A 115 5.32 -5.80 10.11
CA GLN A 115 5.22 -4.33 10.16
C GLN A 115 6.58 -3.65 9.94
N SER A 116 7.63 -4.18 10.56
CA SER A 116 9.00 -3.66 10.48
C SER A 116 10.02 -4.78 10.60
N TYR A 117 11.24 -4.58 10.10
CA TYR A 117 12.30 -5.59 10.18
C TYR A 117 12.53 -6.09 11.61
N GLY A 118 12.61 -7.42 11.75
CA GLY A 118 12.81 -8.09 13.04
C GLY A 118 11.59 -8.09 13.97
N SER A 119 10.45 -7.53 13.56
CA SER A 119 9.19 -7.59 14.31
C SER A 119 8.34 -8.80 13.90
N ARG A 120 7.48 -9.27 14.81
CA ARG A 120 6.38 -10.21 14.51
C ARG A 120 5.04 -9.50 14.30
N GLU A 121 4.94 -8.22 14.60
CA GLU A 121 3.70 -7.45 14.46
C GLU A 121 3.26 -7.37 12.99
N LEU A 122 1.95 -7.36 12.76
CA LEU A 122 1.37 -7.15 11.43
C LEU A 122 0.87 -5.72 11.26
N ASP A 123 0.80 -5.29 10.00
CA ASP A 123 0.30 -3.98 9.60
C ASP A 123 -0.57 -4.12 8.34
N ALA A 124 -1.72 -3.44 8.30
CA ALA A 124 -2.64 -3.49 7.17
C ALA A 124 -2.06 -2.86 5.89
N SER A 125 -1.05 -1.98 6.00
CA SER A 125 -0.34 -1.43 4.84
C SER A 125 0.37 -2.50 4.00
N LEU A 126 0.63 -3.68 4.58
CA LEU A 126 1.20 -4.82 3.86
C LEU A 126 0.28 -5.34 2.74
N LEU A 127 -1.03 -5.09 2.83
CA LEU A 127 -2.00 -5.42 1.77
C LEU A 127 -1.75 -4.64 0.46
N LEU A 128 -0.96 -3.57 0.51
CA LEU A 128 -0.60 -2.75 -0.65
C LEU A 128 0.55 -3.34 -1.48
N ILE A 129 1.28 -4.33 -0.96
CA ILE A 129 2.40 -5.01 -1.65
C ILE A 129 2.04 -5.43 -3.09
N PRO A 130 0.96 -6.19 -3.34
CA PRO A 130 0.60 -6.58 -4.70
C PRO A 130 0.10 -5.38 -5.52
N ARG A 131 -0.60 -4.44 -4.90
CA ARG A 131 -1.16 -3.26 -5.56
C ARG A 131 -0.07 -2.37 -6.17
N VAL A 132 1.03 -2.15 -5.46
CA VAL A 132 2.15 -1.35 -5.96
C VAL A 132 3.10 -2.14 -6.88
N GLY A 133 2.87 -3.45 -7.01
CA GLY A 133 3.63 -4.35 -7.87
C GLY A 133 4.96 -4.79 -7.29
N PHE A 134 5.15 -4.70 -5.97
CA PHE A 134 6.38 -5.15 -5.30
C PHE A 134 6.58 -6.66 -5.46
N LEU A 135 5.49 -7.42 -5.34
CA LEU A 135 5.43 -8.84 -5.68
C LEU A 135 4.16 -9.13 -6.51
N PRO A 136 4.18 -10.17 -7.36
CA PRO A 136 2.99 -10.66 -8.06
C PRO A 136 1.86 -11.02 -7.07
N PRO A 137 0.58 -10.80 -7.42
CA PRO A 137 -0.54 -11.17 -6.55
C PRO A 137 -0.60 -12.66 -6.18
N ASP A 138 -0.16 -13.54 -7.07
CA ASP A 138 -0.13 -15.00 -6.87
C ASP A 138 1.14 -15.51 -6.15
N ASP A 139 2.06 -14.61 -5.75
CA ASP A 139 3.22 -14.99 -4.95
C ASP A 139 2.76 -15.58 -3.60
N PRO A 140 3.25 -16.77 -3.19
CA PRO A 140 2.85 -17.40 -1.94
C PRO A 140 3.03 -16.52 -0.68
N ARG A 141 4.00 -15.60 -0.73
CA ARG A 141 4.26 -14.64 0.36
C ARG A 141 3.20 -13.56 0.42
N VAL A 142 2.67 -13.12 -0.74
CA VAL A 142 1.55 -12.17 -0.82
C VAL A 142 0.28 -12.82 -0.29
N VAL A 143 -0.05 -14.02 -0.78
CA VAL A 143 -1.23 -14.77 -0.32
C VAL A 143 -1.17 -15.00 1.19
N GLY A 144 -0.04 -15.48 1.70
CA GLY A 144 0.15 -15.69 3.13
C GLY A 144 0.04 -14.41 3.96
N THR A 145 0.54 -13.28 3.45
CA THR A 145 0.41 -11.98 4.13
C THR A 145 -1.04 -11.52 4.21
N ILE A 146 -1.82 -11.67 3.13
CA ILE A 146 -3.25 -11.32 3.12
C ILE A 146 -4.01 -12.16 4.15
N ASP A 147 -3.74 -13.47 4.20
CA ASP A 147 -4.39 -14.38 5.13
C ASP A 147 -4.01 -14.10 6.58
N ALA A 148 -2.73 -13.82 6.86
CA ALA A 148 -2.25 -13.44 8.20
C ALA A 148 -2.85 -12.12 8.68
N VAL A 149 -2.83 -11.09 7.82
CA VAL A 149 -3.44 -9.78 8.13
C VAL A 149 -4.93 -9.92 8.41
N ARG A 150 -5.65 -10.70 7.60
CA ARG A 150 -7.08 -10.95 7.81
C ARG A 150 -7.33 -11.69 9.13
N ALA A 151 -6.54 -12.71 9.44
CA ALA A 151 -6.72 -13.49 10.66
C ALA A 151 -6.50 -12.65 11.94
N ASP A 152 -5.45 -11.83 11.96
CA ASP A 152 -5.02 -11.15 13.19
C ASP A 152 -5.68 -9.76 13.36
N LEU A 153 -5.93 -9.04 12.26
CA LEU A 153 -6.40 -7.64 12.31
C LEU A 153 -7.91 -7.46 12.08
N GLU A 154 -8.64 -8.49 11.61
CA GLU A 154 -10.08 -8.40 11.35
C GLU A 154 -10.90 -8.42 12.65
N ARG A 155 -11.93 -7.57 12.71
CA ARG A 155 -12.90 -7.45 13.80
C ARG A 155 -14.31 -7.49 13.21
N GLU A 156 -15.22 -8.15 13.92
CA GLU A 156 -16.61 -8.39 13.48
C GLU A 156 -16.75 -8.99 12.06
N GLY A 157 -15.71 -9.66 11.56
CA GLY A 157 -15.73 -10.37 10.29
C GLY A 157 -15.59 -9.52 9.03
N PHE A 158 -15.20 -8.23 9.12
CA PHE A 158 -15.05 -7.35 7.94
C PHE A 158 -14.24 -6.07 8.13
N LEU A 159 -13.93 -5.69 9.36
CA LEU A 159 -13.28 -4.42 9.65
C LEU A 159 -11.86 -4.64 10.14
N LEU A 160 -10.87 -4.03 9.47
CA LEU A 160 -9.47 -4.15 9.87
C LEU A 160 -9.03 -3.04 10.81
N ARG A 161 -8.16 -3.40 11.76
CA ARG A 161 -7.29 -2.44 12.45
C ARG A 161 -6.06 -2.12 11.61
N ARG A 162 -5.37 -1.02 11.93
CA ARG A 162 -4.10 -0.65 11.26
C ARG A 162 -2.99 -1.65 11.56
N TYR A 163 -2.85 -2.07 12.81
CA TYR A 163 -1.83 -3.03 13.26
C TYR A 163 -2.34 -3.80 14.49
N SER A 164 -1.53 -4.75 14.95
CA SER A 164 -1.87 -5.65 16.07
C SER A 164 -1.82 -4.92 17.43
N ASP A 165 -2.68 -5.32 18.37
CA ASP A 165 -2.85 -4.64 19.68
C ASP A 165 -1.63 -4.74 20.61
N GLU A 166 -0.70 -5.67 20.37
CA GLU A 166 0.41 -5.94 21.28
C GLU A 166 1.48 -4.83 21.25
N GLY A 167 1.35 -3.85 20.35
CA GLY A 167 2.27 -2.74 20.17
C GLY A 167 1.89 -1.43 20.85
N VAL A 168 1.55 -1.41 22.15
CA VAL A 168 1.39 -0.15 22.93
C VAL A 168 2.66 0.73 22.84
N ASP A 169 3.81 0.13 22.56
CA ASP A 169 5.11 0.80 22.36
C ASP A 169 5.32 1.40 20.95
N VAL A 170 4.46 1.10 19.97
CA VAL A 170 4.65 1.58 18.59
C VAL A 170 3.95 2.92 18.39
N ASP A 171 2.67 3.03 18.71
CA ASP A 171 1.88 4.25 18.48
C ASP A 171 1.75 5.15 19.72
N GLY A 172 2.00 4.60 20.91
CA GLY A 172 1.90 5.30 22.19
C GLY A 172 0.47 5.74 22.54
N LEU A 173 -0.57 5.19 21.90
CA LEU A 173 -1.96 5.50 22.23
C LEU A 173 -2.55 4.39 23.12
N PRO A 174 -3.35 4.75 24.15
CA PRO A 174 -4.02 3.74 24.96
C PRO A 174 -5.02 2.96 24.09
N GLY A 175 -4.99 1.63 24.22
CA GLY A 175 -5.82 0.70 23.45
C GLY A 175 -7.29 1.10 23.41
N GLY A 176 -7.87 1.07 22.20
CA GLY A 176 -9.21 1.58 21.94
C GLY A 176 -9.38 2.21 20.56
N GLU A 177 -8.37 2.14 19.68
CA GLU A 177 -8.52 2.60 18.31
C GLU A 177 -9.66 1.83 17.60
N GLY A 178 -10.51 2.59 16.90
CA GLY A 178 -11.52 2.01 16.03
C GLY A 178 -10.89 1.22 14.89
N THR A 179 -11.72 0.52 14.14
CA THR A 179 -11.26 -0.12 12.90
C THR A 179 -11.13 0.92 11.80
N PHE A 180 -10.06 0.86 11.02
CA PHE A 180 -9.69 1.90 10.09
C PHE A 180 -10.24 1.56 8.69
N LEU A 181 -11.12 2.40 8.16
CA LEU A 181 -11.96 2.00 7.02
C LEU A 181 -11.15 1.75 5.74
N VAL A 182 -10.12 2.56 5.47
CA VAL A 182 -9.28 2.37 4.27
C VAL A 182 -8.57 1.01 4.27
N CYS A 183 -8.17 0.50 5.45
CA CYS A 183 -7.53 -0.81 5.57
C CYS A 183 -8.47 -1.96 5.13
N SER A 184 -9.76 -1.82 5.42
CA SER A 184 -10.76 -2.82 5.01
C SER A 184 -11.01 -2.77 3.49
N PHE A 185 -10.93 -1.59 2.87
CA PHE A 185 -10.94 -1.47 1.41
C PHE A 185 -9.67 -2.06 0.77
N TRP A 186 -8.49 -1.86 1.38
CA TRP A 186 -7.26 -2.51 0.92
C TRP A 186 -7.34 -4.03 0.98
N LEU A 187 -8.02 -4.58 1.99
CA LEU A 187 -8.28 -6.02 2.04
C LEU A 187 -9.16 -6.44 0.88
N ALA A 188 -10.26 -5.74 0.60
CA ALA A 188 -11.11 -6.04 -0.56
C ALA A 188 -10.32 -6.01 -1.89
N ASP A 189 -9.47 -5.01 -2.08
CA ASP A 189 -8.57 -4.95 -3.25
C ASP A 189 -7.64 -6.17 -3.31
N ALA A 190 -6.95 -6.49 -2.22
CA ALA A 190 -6.01 -7.61 -2.18
C ALA A 190 -6.68 -8.97 -2.42
N LEU A 191 -7.89 -9.16 -1.87
CA LEU A 191 -8.74 -10.33 -2.14
C LEU A 191 -9.08 -10.42 -3.63
N HIS A 192 -9.48 -9.33 -4.25
CA HIS A 192 -9.80 -9.30 -5.68
C HIS A 192 -8.58 -9.63 -6.53
N MET A 193 -7.42 -9.02 -6.25
CA MET A 193 -6.16 -9.23 -6.97
C MET A 193 -5.66 -10.68 -6.90
N THR A 194 -5.99 -11.41 -5.82
CA THR A 194 -5.64 -12.82 -5.63
C THR A 194 -6.72 -13.79 -6.13
N GLY A 195 -7.69 -13.31 -6.90
CA GLY A 195 -8.75 -14.12 -7.51
C GLY A 195 -9.93 -14.41 -6.56
N ARG A 196 -9.87 -14.01 -5.29
CA ARG A 196 -10.95 -14.14 -4.29
C ARG A 196 -12.00 -13.04 -4.45
N THR A 197 -12.44 -12.83 -5.68
CA THR A 197 -13.34 -11.72 -6.07
C THR A 197 -14.69 -11.77 -5.38
N LYS A 198 -15.20 -12.98 -5.07
CA LYS A 198 -16.45 -13.13 -4.33
C LYS A 198 -16.33 -12.56 -2.91
N ASP A 199 -15.30 -12.97 -2.16
CA ASP A 199 -15.01 -12.44 -0.82
C ASP A 199 -14.80 -10.93 -0.85
N ALA A 200 -14.05 -10.43 -1.83
CA ALA A 200 -13.80 -9.01 -2.03
C ALA A 200 -15.09 -8.21 -2.20
N ARG A 201 -16.02 -8.72 -3.01
CA ARG A 201 -17.31 -8.09 -3.26
C ARG A 201 -18.21 -8.09 -2.03
N GLU A 202 -18.31 -9.23 -1.34
CA GLU A 202 -19.09 -9.33 -0.09
C GLU A 202 -18.57 -8.37 0.97
N LEU A 203 -17.24 -8.26 1.12
CA LEU A 203 -16.60 -7.28 1.99
C LEU A 203 -16.93 -5.84 1.56
N PHE A 204 -16.76 -5.51 0.28
CA PHE A 204 -17.04 -4.18 -0.25
C PHE A 204 -18.51 -3.76 -0.01
N GLU A 205 -19.48 -4.63 -0.27
CA GLU A 205 -20.90 -4.37 -0.04
C GLU A 205 -21.21 -4.12 1.45
N ARG A 206 -20.55 -4.82 2.38
CA ARG A 206 -20.65 -4.54 3.82
C ARG A 206 -20.09 -3.17 4.19
N LEU A 207 -18.96 -2.77 3.61
CA LEU A 207 -18.34 -1.46 3.86
C LEU A 207 -19.21 -0.30 3.33
N LEU A 208 -19.86 -0.47 2.17
CA LEU A 208 -20.83 0.50 1.66
C LEU A 208 -21.99 0.74 2.63
N GLY A 209 -22.42 -0.31 3.34
CA GLY A 209 -23.47 -0.22 4.37
C GLY A 209 -23.12 0.65 5.59
N LEU A 210 -21.86 1.09 5.73
CA LEU A 210 -21.42 1.96 6.82
C LEU A 210 -21.57 3.45 6.49
N ALA A 211 -21.73 3.81 5.21
CA ALA A 211 -21.90 5.19 4.80
C ALA A 211 -23.16 5.80 5.43
N ASN A 212 -23.09 7.09 5.77
CA ASN A 212 -24.25 7.80 6.29
C ASN A 212 -25.28 8.09 5.17
N ASP A 213 -26.34 8.82 5.51
CA ASP A 213 -27.45 9.19 4.63
C ASP A 213 -27.03 10.00 3.38
N VAL A 214 -25.86 10.65 3.41
CA VAL A 214 -25.28 11.38 2.28
C VAL A 214 -24.10 10.65 1.62
N GLY A 215 -23.87 9.38 1.97
CA GLY A 215 -22.84 8.54 1.37
C GLY A 215 -21.42 8.77 1.88
N LEU A 216 -21.25 9.43 3.04
CA LEU A 216 -19.94 9.79 3.59
C LEU A 216 -19.47 8.79 4.66
N LEU A 217 -18.15 8.56 4.67
CA LEU A 217 -17.42 7.74 5.64
C LEU A 217 -16.44 8.58 6.47
N SER A 218 -16.27 8.24 7.76
CA SER A 218 -15.17 8.77 8.57
C SER A 218 -13.89 7.95 8.35
N GLU A 219 -12.87 8.25 9.14
CA GLU A 219 -11.60 7.54 9.16
C GLU A 219 -11.72 6.15 9.78
N GLU A 220 -12.35 6.10 10.95
CA GLU A 220 -12.54 4.90 11.74
C GLU A 220 -14.01 4.54 11.87
N TYR A 221 -14.29 3.28 12.19
CA TYR A 221 -15.61 2.81 12.59
C TYR A 221 -15.49 2.03 13.91
N ASP A 222 -16.43 2.27 14.82
CA ASP A 222 -16.59 1.51 16.05
C ASP A 222 -17.54 0.33 15.79
N PRO A 223 -17.05 -0.91 15.69
CA PRO A 223 -17.90 -2.07 15.45
C PRO A 223 -18.89 -2.36 16.59
N VAL A 224 -18.55 -1.99 17.84
CA VAL A 224 -19.35 -2.30 19.03
C VAL A 224 -20.47 -1.27 19.21
N ALA A 225 -20.11 0.02 19.20
CA ALA A 225 -21.09 1.10 19.30
C ALA A 225 -21.78 1.41 17.97
N ARG A 226 -21.31 0.84 16.86
CA ARG A 226 -21.83 0.98 15.50
C ARG A 226 -21.91 2.43 15.04
N ARG A 227 -20.79 3.15 15.14
CA ARG A 227 -20.70 4.57 14.80
C ARG A 227 -19.39 4.92 14.09
N GLN A 228 -19.46 5.95 13.25
CA GLN A 228 -18.31 6.61 12.62
C GLN A 228 -17.46 7.30 13.71
N LEU A 229 -16.13 7.19 13.61
CA LEU A 229 -15.12 7.76 14.51
C LEU A 229 -14.01 8.49 13.74
N GLY A 230 -13.31 9.40 14.42
CA GLY A 230 -12.17 10.11 13.85
C GLY A 230 -12.57 11.19 12.85
N ASN A 231 -11.67 11.49 11.91
CA ASN A 231 -11.88 12.55 10.92
C ASN A 231 -13.11 12.27 10.04
N PHE A 232 -13.92 13.31 9.77
CA PHE A 232 -15.13 13.18 8.98
C PHE A 232 -15.44 14.42 8.11
N PRO A 233 -15.73 14.26 6.80
CA PRO A 233 -15.51 13.05 6.01
C PRO A 233 -14.01 12.80 5.80
N GLN A 234 -13.57 11.55 5.79
CA GLN A 234 -12.15 11.24 5.61
C GLN A 234 -11.81 10.92 4.15
N ALA A 235 -10.91 11.69 3.55
CA ALA A 235 -10.53 11.53 2.15
C ALA A 235 -9.95 10.13 1.86
N PHE A 236 -9.12 9.57 2.76
CA PHE A 236 -8.56 8.23 2.57
C PHE A 236 -9.61 7.14 2.50
N SER A 237 -10.63 7.16 3.36
CA SER A 237 -11.72 6.18 3.31
C SER A 237 -12.47 6.24 1.98
N HIS A 238 -12.69 7.45 1.44
CA HIS A 238 -13.35 7.63 0.14
C HIS A 238 -12.45 7.24 -1.03
N LEU A 239 -11.13 7.47 -0.94
CA LEU A 239 -10.17 6.96 -1.94
C LEU A 239 -10.14 5.43 -1.96
N GLY A 240 -10.22 4.79 -0.78
CA GLY A 240 -10.40 3.34 -0.66
C GLY A 240 -11.69 2.88 -1.33
N LEU A 241 -12.83 3.51 -1.00
CA LEU A 241 -14.13 3.19 -1.58
C LEU A 241 -14.12 3.29 -3.12
N VAL A 242 -13.70 4.43 -3.66
CA VAL A 242 -13.70 4.67 -5.12
C VAL A 242 -12.71 3.75 -5.82
N GLY A 243 -11.52 3.55 -5.24
CA GLY A 243 -10.50 2.65 -5.77
C GLY A 243 -11.00 1.21 -5.86
N THR A 244 -11.57 0.68 -4.78
CA THR A 244 -12.12 -0.68 -4.75
C THR A 244 -13.32 -0.85 -5.68
N ALA A 245 -14.20 0.16 -5.77
CA ALA A 245 -15.29 0.15 -6.74
C ALA A 245 -14.75 0.05 -8.18
N PHE A 246 -13.74 0.84 -8.52
CA PHE A 246 -13.10 0.80 -9.83
C PHE A 246 -12.42 -0.55 -10.09
N ASN A 247 -11.74 -1.12 -9.11
CA ASN A 247 -11.09 -2.43 -9.26
C ASN A 247 -12.11 -3.56 -9.48
N LEU A 248 -13.20 -3.57 -8.71
CA LEU A 248 -14.22 -4.63 -8.80
C LEU A 248 -15.13 -4.51 -10.03
N PHE A 249 -15.40 -3.28 -10.50
CA PHE A 249 -16.46 -3.03 -11.49
C PHE A 249 -16.00 -2.24 -12.72
N GLY A 250 -14.77 -1.72 -12.76
CA GLY A 250 -14.22 -0.85 -13.82
C GLY A 250 -13.88 -1.53 -15.15
N GLU A 251 -14.56 -2.64 -15.46
CA GLU A 251 -14.51 -3.46 -16.68
C GLU A 251 -13.40 -4.54 -16.81
N ALA A 252 -13.87 -5.78 -16.98
CA ALA A 252 -13.31 -6.69 -17.96
C ALA A 252 -13.71 -6.18 -19.36
N HIS A 253 -12.76 -5.73 -20.18
CA HIS A 253 -13.02 -5.52 -21.60
C HIS A 253 -13.20 -6.87 -22.30
N PRO A 254 -14.36 -7.17 -22.92
CA PRO A 254 -14.46 -8.26 -23.88
C PRO A 254 -13.93 -7.75 -25.22
N GLY A 255 -12.61 -7.85 -25.45
CA GLY A 255 -12.01 -7.27 -26.65
C GLY A 255 -10.53 -7.54 -26.86
N GLY A 256 -10.04 -8.73 -26.50
CA GLY A 256 -8.66 -9.17 -26.72
C GLY A 256 -8.59 -10.59 -27.25
N ALA A 257 -9.49 -10.96 -28.17
CA ALA A 257 -9.26 -12.15 -28.99
C ALA A 257 -8.10 -11.84 -29.93
N GLY A 258 -7.03 -12.62 -29.80
CA GLY A 258 -5.77 -12.36 -30.46
C GLY A 258 -5.85 -12.32 -31.98
N THR A 259 -4.90 -11.60 -32.56
CA THR A 259 -4.40 -11.88 -33.90
C THR A 259 -2.91 -12.13 -33.79
N THR A 260 -2.58 -13.40 -33.63
CA THR A 260 -1.40 -13.99 -34.27
C THR A 260 -1.61 -13.91 -35.78
N GLY A 261 -0.67 -13.26 -36.47
CA GLY A 261 -0.59 -13.14 -37.93
C GLY A 261 0.58 -12.26 -38.30
#